data_AF-A0A1Y3N3K1-F1
#
_entry.id   AF-A0A1Y3N3K1-F1
#
_cell.length_a   1.000
_cell.length_b   1.000
_cell.length_c   1.000
_cell.angle_alpha   90.00
_cell.angle_beta   90.00
_cell.angle_gamma   90.00
#
_symmetry.space_group_name_H-M   'P 1'
#
loop_
_entity.id
_entity.type
_entity.pdbx_description
1 polymer ?
#
loop_
_entity_poly.entity_id
_entity_poly.type
_entity_poly.pdbx_seq_one_letter_code
_entity_poly.pdbx_strand_id
1 'polypeptide(L)'
;LHKVDASGIGGVFFTSSNEEIGSKFIVSNGNFTDFIQYSFNPASTFIMVEKNVEISIRDFLYNEGPTKIEFNNVYISNHFSKSPSIFFRSINFSKNDDTFILQDHGEIIINNSHFHSFWSCIFSSDCIVNEIFGTNDIGLFDIGKESKLIISNTTFDDFNTNGFRAQESSYIKISDSLFQSSNICPLIMIDANKNNCLGHYEINNTEFNELYGFEGSILYINEINNNTIITFNNSIFKNVVAINRGGIVYSESNSTNLYVSFNDCFFDNNYSYDGHISYSYSKQSEPYFSNIEELQKIEGAFSTNPTNLHYEIKCYLLDDYGNLCNSDYRFFDLDFLLLQNQILYFNINVNDTYNAAIVGKSLSYCLNEECVLPSIKSNMNNE
;
A
#
# COMPACT_ATOMS: atom_id res chain seq x y z
N LEU A 1 -26.26 4.32 16.53
CA LEU A 1 -27.02 3.29 15.77
C LEU A 1 -26.33 1.95 15.99
N HIS A 2 -27.11 0.89 16.16
CA HIS A 2 -26.61 -0.45 16.48
C HIS A 2 -27.42 -1.49 15.70
N LYS A 3 -26.78 -2.53 15.16
CA LYS A 3 -27.41 -3.64 14.42
C LYS A 3 -28.26 -3.17 13.24
N VAL A 4 -27.60 -2.49 12.32
CA VAL A 4 -28.22 -1.99 11.10
C VAL A 4 -27.96 -2.98 9.97
N ASP A 5 -29.00 -3.67 9.53
CA ASP A 5 -28.98 -4.58 8.38
C ASP A 5 -29.66 -3.93 7.16
N ALA A 6 -29.01 -4.02 6.00
CA ALA A 6 -29.60 -3.58 4.74
C ALA A 6 -29.36 -4.59 3.61
N SER A 7 -30.27 -4.60 2.64
CA SER A 7 -30.22 -5.52 1.49
C SER A 7 -30.66 -4.87 0.17
N GLY A 8 -30.79 -3.54 0.13
CA GLY A 8 -31.30 -2.76 -1.00
C GLY A 8 -30.24 -1.84 -1.62
N ILE A 9 -30.64 -1.12 -2.68
CA ILE A 9 -29.81 -0.08 -3.32
C ILE A 9 -29.98 1.23 -2.54
N GLY A 10 -28.90 2.01 -2.38
CA GLY A 10 -28.90 3.28 -1.65
C GLY A 10 -28.04 3.24 -0.38
N GLY A 11 -28.03 4.35 0.36
CA GLY A 11 -27.49 4.46 1.72
C GLY A 11 -28.57 4.11 2.75
N VAL A 12 -28.21 3.30 3.75
CA VAL A 12 -29.15 2.79 4.75
C VAL A 12 -29.76 3.89 5.61
N PHE A 13 -28.96 4.91 5.94
CA PHE A 13 -29.42 6.02 6.77
C PHE A 13 -29.91 7.19 5.93
N PHE A 14 -29.18 7.52 4.87
CA PHE A 14 -29.50 8.65 4.00
C PHE A 14 -29.14 8.33 2.56
N THR A 15 -30.11 8.54 1.68
CA THR A 15 -29.93 8.53 0.23
C THR A 15 -30.47 9.83 -0.32
N SER A 16 -29.66 10.56 -1.08
CA SER A 16 -30.09 11.76 -1.80
C SER A 16 -29.57 11.73 -3.23
N SER A 17 -30.44 12.12 -4.16
CA SER A 17 -30.20 12.05 -5.60
C SER A 17 -30.74 13.31 -6.27
N ASN A 18 -29.95 13.95 -7.12
CA ASN A 18 -30.35 15.10 -7.96
C ASN A 18 -30.81 16.36 -7.20
N GLU A 19 -30.15 16.73 -6.10
CA GLU A 19 -30.47 17.98 -5.39
C GLU A 19 -30.11 19.21 -6.23
N GLU A 20 -31.11 20.08 -6.48
CA GLU A 20 -30.93 21.32 -7.25
C GLU A 20 -30.15 22.38 -6.46
N ILE A 21 -30.31 22.40 -5.14
CA ILE A 21 -29.67 23.32 -4.18
C ILE A 21 -29.23 22.50 -2.97
N GLY A 22 -28.05 22.82 -2.42
CA GLY A 22 -27.37 22.15 -1.30
C GLY A 22 -28.29 21.48 -0.27
N SER A 23 -28.31 20.14 -0.22
CA SER A 23 -28.87 19.42 0.92
C SER A 23 -27.82 19.32 2.04
N LYS A 24 -28.25 19.43 3.31
CA LYS A 24 -27.35 19.36 4.47
C LYS A 24 -27.71 18.20 5.38
N PHE A 25 -26.75 17.33 5.63
CA PHE A 25 -26.90 16.20 6.55
C PHE A 25 -25.91 16.33 7.72
N ILE A 26 -26.39 16.27 8.97
CA ILE A 26 -25.57 16.43 10.17
C ILE A 26 -25.81 15.29 11.16
N VAL A 27 -24.72 14.65 11.60
CA VAL A 27 -24.70 13.78 12.77
C VAL A 27 -23.62 14.26 13.73
N SER A 28 -23.87 14.23 15.04
CA SER A 28 -22.90 14.62 16.07
C SER A 28 -22.82 13.52 17.14
N ASN A 29 -21.60 13.26 17.64
CA ASN A 29 -21.30 12.21 18.63
C ASN A 29 -21.92 10.85 18.26
N GLY A 30 -21.82 10.51 16.98
CA GLY A 30 -22.37 9.28 16.45
C GLY A 30 -21.55 8.07 16.91
N ASN A 31 -22.23 7.15 17.60
CA ASN A 31 -21.70 5.81 17.87
C ASN A 31 -22.43 4.82 16.93
N PHE A 32 -21.69 4.21 16.01
CA PHE A 32 -22.21 3.37 14.94
C PHE A 32 -21.60 1.98 15.05
N THR A 33 -22.40 0.96 15.36
CA THR A 33 -21.91 -0.40 15.59
C THR A 33 -22.75 -1.43 14.85
N ASP A 34 -22.09 -2.50 14.41
CA ASP A 34 -22.71 -3.68 13.81
C ASP A 34 -23.55 -3.33 12.57
N PHE A 35 -22.87 -2.81 11.55
CA PHE A 35 -23.46 -2.47 10.26
C PHE A 35 -23.19 -3.59 9.25
N ILE A 36 -24.25 -4.17 8.69
CA ILE A 36 -24.14 -5.25 7.71
C ILE A 36 -24.90 -4.89 6.42
N GLN A 37 -24.19 -4.94 5.31
CA GLN A 37 -24.76 -4.72 3.97
C GLN A 37 -24.77 -6.02 3.16
N TYR A 38 -25.97 -6.48 2.79
CA TYR A 38 -26.23 -7.70 2.03
C TYR A 38 -26.51 -7.44 0.54
N SER A 39 -26.50 -6.19 0.08
CA SER A 39 -26.77 -5.84 -1.32
C SER A 39 -25.74 -6.45 -2.27
N PHE A 40 -26.21 -7.07 -3.36
CA PHE A 40 -25.36 -7.52 -4.47
C PHE A 40 -25.01 -6.41 -5.46
N ASN A 41 -25.72 -5.27 -5.39
CA ASN A 41 -25.48 -4.10 -6.23
C ASN A 41 -24.70 -3.04 -5.44
N PRO A 42 -23.98 -2.13 -6.11
CA PRO A 42 -23.30 -1.01 -5.46
C PRO A 42 -24.27 -0.23 -4.56
N ALA A 43 -24.01 -0.26 -3.27
CA ALA A 43 -24.83 0.37 -2.24
C ALA A 43 -23.93 0.95 -1.15
N SER A 44 -24.42 1.96 -0.44
CA SER A 44 -23.71 2.48 0.71
C SER A 44 -24.28 1.87 1.99
N THR A 45 -23.41 1.49 2.91
CA THR A 45 -23.85 0.96 4.21
C THR A 45 -24.40 2.06 5.12
N PHE A 46 -24.04 3.32 4.88
CA PHE A 46 -24.49 4.42 5.73
C PHE A 46 -25.10 5.56 4.92
N ILE A 47 -24.31 6.24 4.08
CA ILE A 47 -24.76 7.42 3.33
C ILE A 47 -24.36 7.33 1.85
N MET A 48 -25.34 7.53 0.95
CA MET A 48 -25.14 7.59 -0.49
C MET A 48 -25.65 8.91 -1.05
N VAL A 49 -24.78 9.65 -1.75
CA VAL A 49 -25.17 10.94 -2.35
C VAL A 49 -24.57 11.14 -3.74
N GLU A 50 -25.38 11.67 -4.67
CA GLU A 50 -25.03 11.76 -6.10
C GLU A 50 -24.77 13.18 -6.63
N LYS A 51 -25.24 14.25 -5.97
CA LYS A 51 -24.97 15.64 -6.43
C LYS A 51 -25.29 16.72 -5.39
N ASN A 52 -24.45 17.76 -5.31
CA ASN A 52 -24.73 19.03 -4.61
C ASN A 52 -25.22 18.86 -3.16
N VAL A 53 -24.61 18.00 -2.36
CA VAL A 53 -24.98 17.83 -0.94
C VAL A 53 -23.75 18.04 -0.07
N GLU A 54 -23.93 18.83 0.98
CA GLU A 54 -22.99 19.03 2.07
C GLU A 54 -23.30 18.01 3.18
N ILE A 55 -22.34 17.17 3.55
CA ILE A 55 -22.52 16.13 4.58
C ILE A 55 -21.60 16.46 5.74
N SER A 56 -22.01 17.37 6.61
CA SER A 56 -21.21 17.78 7.76
C SER A 56 -21.60 16.98 9.00
N ILE A 57 -20.83 15.99 9.41
CA ILE A 57 -21.00 15.30 10.70
C ILE A 57 -20.22 16.10 11.79
N ARG A 58 -20.60 17.38 12.05
CA ARG A 58 -20.01 18.25 13.09
C ARG A 58 -20.89 19.38 13.67
N ASP A 59 -20.54 19.80 14.89
CA ASP A 59 -20.84 21.11 15.48
C ASP A 59 -19.98 22.23 14.83
N PHE A 60 -20.69 23.20 14.22
CA PHE A 60 -20.36 24.55 13.70
C PHE A 60 -19.64 24.82 12.33
N LEU A 61 -20.47 25.33 11.39
CA LEU A 61 -20.35 26.41 10.35
C LEU A 61 -19.64 26.24 8.95
N TYR A 62 -20.50 26.10 7.93
CA TYR A 62 -20.69 26.79 6.61
C TYR A 62 -19.57 26.91 5.54
N ASN A 63 -19.85 26.46 4.29
CA ASN A 63 -19.50 27.15 3.02
C ASN A 63 -20.25 26.57 1.80
N GLU A 64 -20.52 27.39 0.76
CA GLU A 64 -21.09 27.00 -0.53
C GLU A 64 -19.98 26.67 -1.54
N GLY A 65 -19.89 25.42 -1.99
CA GLY A 65 -18.82 24.92 -2.86
C GLY A 65 -18.63 23.40 -2.70
N PRO A 66 -17.61 22.78 -3.31
CA PRO A 66 -17.48 21.31 -3.41
C PRO A 66 -17.73 20.57 -2.08
N THR A 67 -18.36 19.39 -2.15
CA THR A 67 -18.86 18.65 -0.98
C THR A 67 -17.79 18.51 0.11
N LYS A 68 -18.11 19.02 1.32
CA LYS A 68 -17.32 18.79 2.52
C LYS A 68 -17.95 17.66 3.34
N ILE A 69 -17.15 16.64 3.66
CA ILE A 69 -17.49 15.56 4.59
C ILE A 69 -16.63 15.72 5.83
N GLU A 70 -17.24 15.66 7.01
CA GLU A 70 -16.50 15.95 8.24
C GLU A 70 -16.91 15.02 9.37
N PHE A 71 -16.00 14.16 9.85
CA PHE A 71 -16.15 13.31 11.02
C PHE A 71 -15.42 13.93 12.22
N ASN A 72 -16.07 13.96 13.38
CA ASN A 72 -15.47 14.39 14.65
C ASN A 72 -15.98 13.56 15.80
N ASN A 73 -15.08 13.01 16.60
CA ASN A 73 -15.49 12.23 17.76
C ASN A 73 -16.48 11.12 17.36
N VAL A 74 -16.19 10.47 16.22
CA VAL A 74 -17.00 9.40 15.67
C VAL A 74 -16.34 8.08 16.04
N TYR A 75 -17.14 7.17 16.60
CA TYR A 75 -16.74 5.78 16.81
C TYR A 75 -17.56 4.92 15.85
N ILE A 76 -16.88 4.20 14.97
CA ILE A 76 -17.51 3.22 14.10
C ILE A 76 -16.79 1.89 14.32
N SER A 77 -17.56 0.83 14.50
CA SER A 77 -17.00 -0.51 14.61
C SER A 77 -17.86 -1.58 13.94
N ASN A 78 -17.22 -2.71 13.62
CA ASN A 78 -17.86 -3.92 13.10
C ASN A 78 -18.65 -3.63 11.81
N HIS A 79 -17.99 -3.01 10.83
CA HIS A 79 -18.55 -2.84 9.49
C HIS A 79 -18.16 -4.04 8.64
N PHE A 80 -19.18 -4.74 8.15
CA PHE A 80 -19.00 -5.94 7.35
C PHE A 80 -19.92 -5.92 6.13
N SER A 81 -19.42 -6.35 4.99
CA SER A 81 -20.26 -6.56 3.82
C SER A 81 -20.01 -7.90 3.13
N LYS A 82 -21.06 -8.38 2.48
CA LYS A 82 -21.04 -9.65 1.77
C LYS A 82 -20.29 -9.55 0.44
N SER A 83 -20.51 -8.45 -0.25
CA SER A 83 -19.79 -7.98 -1.43
C SER A 83 -18.97 -6.75 -1.01
N PRO A 84 -18.03 -6.31 -1.85
CA PRO A 84 -17.39 -5.03 -1.61
C PRO A 84 -18.43 -3.92 -1.49
N SER A 85 -18.41 -3.19 -0.38
CA SER A 85 -19.39 -2.12 -0.13
C SER A 85 -18.73 -0.83 0.30
N ILE A 86 -19.40 0.26 -0.03
CA ILE A 86 -18.99 1.61 0.27
C ILE A 86 -19.63 2.01 1.59
N PHE A 87 -18.89 2.64 2.50
CA PHE A 87 -19.45 3.22 3.70
C PHE A 87 -19.89 4.67 3.49
N PHE A 88 -19.15 5.43 2.70
CA PHE A 88 -19.55 6.74 2.17
C PHE A 88 -19.24 6.90 0.69
N ARG A 89 -20.26 7.28 -0.09
CA ARG A 89 -20.10 7.55 -1.53
C ARG A 89 -20.54 8.97 -1.84
N SER A 90 -19.64 9.77 -2.40
CA SER A 90 -19.88 11.09 -2.97
C SER A 90 -19.29 11.15 -4.38
N ILE A 91 -20.13 10.90 -5.38
CA ILE A 91 -19.74 10.86 -6.80
C ILE A 91 -20.36 12.00 -7.59
N ASN A 92 -19.68 12.45 -8.64
CA ASN A 92 -20.20 13.33 -9.69
C ASN A 92 -20.34 12.46 -10.96
N PHE A 93 -21.57 12.01 -11.25
CA PHE A 93 -21.99 11.20 -12.41
C PHE A 93 -20.85 10.72 -13.36
N SER A 94 -20.28 9.53 -13.15
CA SER A 94 -19.85 8.65 -14.28
C SER A 94 -19.26 7.27 -13.95
N LYS A 95 -19.04 6.83 -12.70
CA LYS A 95 -18.43 5.50 -12.45
C LYS A 95 -19.02 4.67 -11.31
N ASN A 96 -19.10 3.37 -11.57
CA ASN A 96 -19.29 2.31 -10.58
C ASN A 96 -17.92 1.85 -10.10
N ASP A 97 -17.37 2.55 -9.11
CA ASP A 97 -16.17 2.13 -8.39
C ASP A 97 -16.60 1.69 -6.99
N ASP A 98 -16.04 0.57 -6.52
CA ASP A 98 -16.28 0.02 -5.19
C ASP A 98 -15.16 0.52 -4.26
N THR A 99 -15.44 1.40 -3.29
CA THR A 99 -14.44 1.97 -2.34
C THR A 99 -15.13 2.27 -1.02
N PHE A 100 -14.48 2.08 0.15
CA PHE A 100 -15.09 2.40 1.45
C PHE A 100 -15.49 3.89 1.60
N ILE A 101 -14.62 4.85 1.30
CA ILE A 101 -14.98 6.28 1.19
C ILE A 101 -14.55 6.80 -0.18
N LEU A 102 -15.52 7.11 -1.05
CA LEU A 102 -15.29 7.65 -2.40
C LEU A 102 -15.70 9.12 -2.47
N GLN A 103 -14.79 9.99 -2.91
CA GLN A 103 -15.05 11.42 -3.09
C GLN A 103 -14.45 11.91 -4.40
N ASP A 104 -15.26 12.23 -5.42
CA ASP A 104 -14.72 12.70 -6.71
C ASP A 104 -14.08 14.09 -6.63
N HIS A 105 -14.71 15.02 -5.91
CA HIS A 105 -14.24 16.39 -5.67
C HIS A 105 -14.71 16.87 -4.30
N GLY A 106 -13.81 17.36 -3.44
CA GLY A 106 -14.21 17.92 -2.16
C GLY A 106 -13.15 17.82 -1.06
N GLU A 107 -13.59 18.07 0.18
CA GLU A 107 -12.75 17.96 1.38
C GLU A 107 -13.38 16.97 2.35
N ILE A 108 -12.63 15.92 2.72
CA ILE A 108 -12.96 15.02 3.82
C ILE A 108 -12.07 15.38 5.02
N ILE A 109 -12.68 15.60 6.19
CA ILE A 109 -11.96 15.86 7.44
C ILE A 109 -12.37 14.81 8.47
N ILE A 110 -11.41 14.07 9.00
CA ILE A 110 -11.58 13.11 10.10
C ILE A 110 -10.74 13.58 11.27
N ASN A 111 -11.37 13.75 12.43
CA ASN A 111 -10.68 14.18 13.64
C ASN A 111 -11.19 13.43 14.86
N ASN A 112 -10.30 13.13 15.81
CA ASN A 112 -10.66 12.53 17.10
C ASN A 112 -11.53 11.28 16.95
N SER A 113 -11.32 10.48 15.91
CA SER A 113 -12.25 9.39 15.57
C SER A 113 -11.58 8.04 15.77
N HIS A 114 -12.38 7.00 15.87
CA HIS A 114 -11.89 5.64 16.04
C HIS A 114 -12.67 4.71 15.11
N PHE A 115 -11.91 4.02 14.26
CA PHE A 115 -12.38 3.04 13.31
C PHE A 115 -11.84 1.67 13.72
N HIS A 116 -12.71 0.73 14.12
CA HIS A 116 -12.31 -0.61 14.59
C HIS A 116 -13.03 -1.75 13.85
N SER A 117 -12.31 -2.81 13.49
CA SER A 117 -12.88 -4.00 12.81
C SER A 117 -13.61 -3.63 11.52
N PHE A 118 -12.83 -3.17 10.54
CA PHE A 118 -13.33 -2.70 9.24
C PHE A 118 -12.93 -3.60 8.09
N TRP A 119 -13.93 -4.24 7.49
CA TRP A 119 -13.69 -5.20 6.44
C TRP A 119 -14.59 -4.87 5.25
N SER A 120 -13.96 -4.48 4.15
CA SER A 120 -14.68 -4.13 2.91
C SER A 120 -15.45 -5.32 2.34
N CYS A 121 -15.04 -6.55 2.66
CA CYS A 121 -15.66 -7.77 2.19
C CYS A 121 -15.25 -8.94 3.11
N ILE A 122 -16.20 -9.66 3.74
CA ILE A 122 -15.89 -10.86 4.56
C ILE A 122 -16.50 -12.14 3.99
N PHE A 123 -17.75 -12.07 3.52
CA PHE A 123 -18.59 -13.27 3.49
C PHE A 123 -18.66 -14.01 2.14
N SER A 124 -18.04 -13.52 1.08
CA SER A 124 -18.09 -14.16 -0.24
C SER A 124 -16.75 -14.75 -0.66
N SER A 125 -16.79 -15.82 -1.46
CA SER A 125 -15.60 -16.35 -2.13
C SER A 125 -14.91 -15.30 -2.99
N ASP A 126 -15.68 -14.35 -3.50
CA ASP A 126 -15.18 -13.23 -4.30
C ASP A 126 -14.33 -12.28 -3.42
N CYS A 127 -14.63 -12.14 -2.12
CA CYS A 127 -13.76 -11.42 -1.18
C CYS A 127 -12.38 -12.08 -1.13
N ILE A 128 -12.34 -13.40 -0.93
CA ILE A 128 -11.10 -14.17 -0.78
C ILE A 128 -10.26 -14.12 -2.06
N VAL A 129 -10.88 -14.32 -3.21
CA VAL A 129 -10.18 -14.26 -4.51
C VAL A 129 -9.59 -12.86 -4.72
N ASN A 130 -10.37 -11.82 -4.46
CA ASN A 130 -9.89 -10.46 -4.67
C ASN A 130 -8.81 -10.03 -3.66
N GLU A 131 -8.90 -10.46 -2.41
CA GLU A 131 -7.85 -10.24 -1.40
C GLU A 131 -6.55 -10.94 -1.81
N ILE A 132 -6.63 -12.18 -2.28
CA ILE A 132 -5.45 -12.96 -2.66
C ILE A 132 -4.81 -12.42 -3.95
N PHE A 133 -5.60 -12.09 -4.97
CA PHE A 133 -5.06 -11.70 -6.27
C PHE A 133 -4.85 -10.19 -6.43
N GLY A 134 -5.14 -9.38 -5.41
CA GLY A 134 -4.97 -7.92 -5.45
C GLY A 134 -5.77 -7.25 -6.58
N THR A 135 -6.81 -7.92 -7.09
CA THR A 135 -7.61 -7.43 -8.22
C THR A 135 -8.63 -6.39 -7.83
N ASN A 136 -8.86 -6.21 -6.53
CA ASN A 136 -9.79 -5.20 -6.05
C ASN A 136 -9.12 -3.83 -5.99
N ASP A 137 -9.58 -2.97 -6.88
CA ASP A 137 -9.32 -1.53 -6.92
C ASP A 137 -9.95 -0.76 -5.72
N ILE A 138 -10.11 -1.38 -4.56
CA ILE A 138 -10.97 -0.87 -3.48
C ILE A 138 -10.11 -0.34 -2.33
N GLY A 139 -10.06 0.97 -2.17
CA GLY A 139 -9.37 1.63 -1.06
C GLY A 139 -10.25 1.82 0.18
N LEU A 140 -9.62 1.95 1.34
CA LEU A 140 -10.20 2.53 2.55
C LEU A 140 -10.67 3.97 2.26
N PHE A 141 -9.87 4.70 1.48
CA PHE A 141 -10.23 6.01 0.94
C PHE A 141 -9.83 6.07 -0.54
N ASP A 142 -10.72 6.53 -1.40
CA ASP A 142 -10.44 6.88 -2.80
C ASP A 142 -10.92 8.30 -3.04
N ILE A 143 -9.96 9.20 -3.22
CA ILE A 143 -10.24 10.61 -3.45
C ILE A 143 -9.87 10.99 -4.89
N GLY A 144 -10.80 11.65 -5.56
CA GLY A 144 -10.68 12.10 -6.93
C GLY A 144 -9.80 13.34 -7.07
N LYS A 145 -9.75 13.88 -8.29
CA LYS A 145 -8.87 14.99 -8.62
C LYS A 145 -9.15 16.22 -7.78
N GLU A 146 -8.08 16.91 -7.38
CA GLU A 146 -8.15 18.16 -6.59
C GLU A 146 -8.90 18.02 -5.26
N SER A 147 -9.11 16.78 -4.79
CA SER A 147 -9.75 16.50 -3.51
C SER A 147 -8.74 16.54 -2.37
N LYS A 148 -9.26 16.74 -1.16
CA LYS A 148 -8.47 16.84 0.05
C LYS A 148 -8.98 15.89 1.12
N LEU A 149 -8.10 15.10 1.72
CA LEU A 149 -8.39 14.27 2.88
C LEU A 149 -7.48 14.70 4.03
N ILE A 150 -8.07 15.08 5.16
CA ILE A 150 -7.34 15.45 6.38
C ILE A 150 -7.75 14.50 7.49
N ILE A 151 -6.79 13.77 8.06
CA ILE A 151 -6.97 12.85 9.18
C ILE A 151 -6.09 13.34 10.34
N SER A 152 -6.68 13.47 11.52
CA SER A 152 -6.00 13.95 12.72
C SER A 152 -6.48 13.22 13.97
N ASN A 153 -5.57 12.92 14.90
CA ASN A 153 -5.91 12.30 16.19
C ASN A 153 -6.88 11.12 16.06
N THR A 154 -6.62 10.21 15.12
CA THR A 154 -7.56 9.15 14.74
C THR A 154 -6.88 7.80 14.85
N THR A 155 -7.63 6.79 15.32
CA THR A 155 -7.18 5.41 15.37
C THR A 155 -7.90 4.57 14.31
N PHE A 156 -7.14 3.83 13.53
CA PHE A 156 -7.61 2.77 12.64
C PHE A 156 -7.06 1.45 13.15
N ASP A 157 -7.94 0.53 13.50
CA ASP A 157 -7.61 -0.71 14.20
C ASP A 157 -8.36 -1.89 13.56
N ASP A 158 -7.67 -3.00 13.32
CA ASP A 158 -8.24 -4.22 12.72
C ASP A 158 -8.99 -3.94 11.41
N PHE A 159 -8.30 -3.41 10.40
CA PHE A 159 -8.87 -3.26 9.05
C PHE A 159 -8.24 -4.23 8.05
N ASN A 160 -9.04 -4.61 7.06
CA ASN A 160 -8.62 -5.51 5.96
C ASN A 160 -9.10 -4.96 4.60
N THR A 161 -8.24 -4.16 3.98
CA THR A 161 -8.50 -3.45 2.71
C THR A 161 -7.22 -2.79 2.20
N ASN A 162 -7.19 -2.38 0.92
CA ASN A 162 -6.17 -1.42 0.46
C ASN A 162 -6.35 -0.11 1.24
N GLY A 163 -5.27 0.65 1.44
CA GLY A 163 -5.34 1.92 2.16
C GLY A 163 -5.90 3.09 1.36
N PHE A 164 -5.07 4.08 1.10
CA PHE A 164 -5.40 5.32 0.42
C PHE A 164 -5.16 5.22 -1.08
N ARG A 165 -6.12 5.74 -1.84
CA ARG A 165 -6.04 5.98 -3.27
C ARG A 165 -6.36 7.43 -3.54
N ALA A 166 -5.63 8.00 -4.47
CA ALA A 166 -5.77 9.40 -4.78
C ALA A 166 -5.48 9.63 -6.27
N GLN A 167 -6.23 10.55 -6.88
CA GLN A 167 -5.99 10.97 -8.25
C GLN A 167 -5.04 12.17 -8.32
N GLU A 168 -4.70 12.59 -9.53
CA GLU A 168 -3.85 13.76 -9.79
C GLU A 168 -4.29 15.01 -9.00
N SER A 169 -3.31 15.75 -8.46
CA SER A 169 -3.49 16.99 -7.68
C SER A 169 -4.30 16.86 -6.39
N SER A 170 -4.65 15.65 -5.96
CA SER A 170 -5.27 15.41 -4.66
C SER A 170 -4.24 15.52 -3.52
N TYR A 171 -4.71 15.79 -2.31
CA TYR A 171 -3.85 15.97 -1.14
C TYR A 171 -4.41 15.23 0.09
N ILE A 172 -3.61 14.32 0.63
CA ILE A 172 -3.91 13.54 1.83
C ILE A 172 -2.94 13.96 2.93
N LYS A 173 -3.49 14.45 4.05
CA LYS A 173 -2.73 14.79 5.25
C LYS A 173 -3.16 13.92 6.41
N ILE A 174 -2.20 13.27 7.07
CA ILE A 174 -2.42 12.44 8.25
C ILE A 174 -1.53 12.97 9.37
N SER A 175 -2.09 13.12 10.56
CA SER A 175 -1.38 13.67 11.72
C SER A 175 -1.81 13.02 13.02
N ASP A 176 -0.86 12.81 13.94
CA ASP A 176 -1.14 12.39 15.32
C ASP A 176 -2.05 11.14 15.40
N SER A 177 -1.89 10.20 14.47
CA SER A 177 -2.81 9.09 14.27
C SER A 177 -2.14 7.74 14.50
N LEU A 178 -2.94 6.69 14.64
CA LEU A 178 -2.49 5.32 14.88
C LEU A 178 -3.17 4.37 13.90
N PHE A 179 -2.38 3.58 13.17
CA PHE A 179 -2.83 2.48 12.34
C PHE A 179 -2.29 1.19 12.94
N GLN A 180 -3.15 0.25 13.32
CA GLN A 180 -2.68 -0.95 13.98
C GLN A 180 -3.43 -2.25 13.69
N SER A 181 -2.73 -3.37 13.94
CA SER A 181 -3.27 -4.73 13.98
C SER A 181 -4.09 -5.10 12.74
N SER A 182 -3.57 -4.78 11.56
CA SER A 182 -4.33 -4.83 10.30
C SER A 182 -3.59 -5.60 9.21
N ASN A 183 -4.36 -6.31 8.38
CA ASN A 183 -3.85 -6.96 7.16
C ASN A 183 -4.16 -6.04 5.99
N ILE A 184 -3.13 -5.60 5.27
CA ILE A 184 -3.25 -4.55 4.27
C ILE A 184 -2.60 -4.99 2.97
N CYS A 185 -3.33 -4.81 1.88
CA CYS A 185 -2.69 -4.44 0.63
C CYS A 185 -2.19 -3.00 0.80
N PRO A 186 -1.03 -2.64 0.22
CA PRO A 186 -0.21 -1.52 0.67
C PRO A 186 -1.04 -0.28 1.05
N LEU A 187 -0.72 0.30 2.21
CA LEU A 187 -1.48 1.45 2.73
C LEU A 187 -1.51 2.60 1.70
N ILE A 188 -0.46 2.76 0.91
CA ILE A 188 -0.39 3.71 -0.21
C ILE A 188 0.18 2.97 -1.41
N MET A 189 -0.55 2.98 -2.52
CA MET A 189 -0.10 2.42 -3.79
C MET A 189 0.08 3.53 -4.82
N ILE A 190 1.28 3.61 -5.40
CA ILE A 190 1.64 4.60 -6.42
C ILE A 190 1.99 3.91 -7.74
N ASP A 191 1.36 4.38 -8.80
CA ASP A 191 1.67 4.02 -10.17
C ASP A 191 1.27 5.16 -11.10
N ALA A 192 2.26 5.89 -11.61
CA ALA A 192 2.07 7.02 -12.51
C ALA A 192 1.37 6.65 -13.84
N ASN A 193 1.31 5.36 -14.17
CA ASN A 193 0.58 4.86 -15.34
C ASN A 193 -0.92 4.63 -15.05
N LYS A 194 -1.36 4.77 -13.79
CA LYS A 194 -2.75 4.61 -13.35
C LYS A 194 -3.27 5.94 -12.78
N ASN A 195 -4.47 6.34 -13.20
CA ASN A 195 -5.03 7.64 -12.83
C ASN A 195 -5.39 7.81 -11.34
N ASN A 196 -5.55 6.70 -10.60
CA ASN A 196 -6.02 6.64 -9.22
C ASN A 196 -4.95 6.14 -8.22
N CYS A 197 -3.69 6.19 -8.63
CA CYS A 197 -2.53 5.80 -7.82
C CYS A 197 -1.49 6.94 -7.83
N LEU A 198 -1.98 8.16 -7.62
CA LEU A 198 -1.21 9.41 -7.60
C LEU A 198 -1.45 10.14 -6.26
N GLY A 199 -1.05 11.41 -6.18
CA GLY A 199 -1.46 12.34 -5.14
C GLY A 199 -0.32 12.81 -4.24
N HIS A 200 -0.62 13.80 -3.39
CA HIS A 200 0.32 14.33 -2.43
C HIS A 200 -0.02 13.84 -1.03
N TYR A 201 0.94 13.23 -0.34
CA TYR A 201 0.76 12.60 0.97
C TYR A 201 1.70 13.26 1.97
N GLU A 202 1.14 13.82 3.03
CA GLU A 202 1.88 14.40 4.15
C GLU A 202 1.48 13.73 5.45
N ILE A 203 2.37 12.91 6.01
CA ILE A 203 2.11 12.05 7.15
C ILE A 203 3.05 12.47 8.27
N ASN A 204 2.47 12.93 9.39
CA ASN A 204 3.22 13.51 10.49
C ASN A 204 2.87 12.84 11.81
N ASN A 205 3.87 12.57 12.67
CA ASN A 205 3.66 12.07 14.03
C ASN A 205 2.63 10.93 14.09
N THR A 206 2.75 9.97 13.17
CA THR A 206 1.80 8.87 13.02
C THR A 206 2.51 7.57 13.35
N GLU A 207 1.82 6.68 14.06
CA GLU A 207 2.30 5.35 14.40
C GLU A 207 1.63 4.28 13.52
N PHE A 208 2.45 3.39 12.98
CA PHE A 208 2.08 2.22 12.21
C PHE A 208 2.57 0.99 12.97
N ASN A 209 1.66 0.22 13.57
CA ASN A 209 2.01 -0.87 14.48
C ASN A 209 1.33 -2.19 14.09
N GLU A 210 2.07 -3.29 13.96
CA GLU A 210 1.48 -4.62 13.64
C GLU A 210 0.65 -4.60 12.34
N LEU A 211 1.25 -4.07 11.28
CA LEU A 211 0.66 -4.05 9.94
C LEU A 211 1.28 -5.15 9.09
N TYR A 212 0.45 -5.94 8.41
CA TYR A 212 0.87 -7.09 7.62
C TYR A 212 0.49 -6.89 6.16
N GLY A 213 1.42 -7.05 5.24
CA GLY A 213 1.16 -6.92 3.81
C GLY A 213 2.05 -7.84 2.97
N PHE A 214 1.90 -7.77 1.64
CA PHE A 214 2.67 -8.62 0.73
C PHE A 214 4.02 -7.99 0.36
N GLU A 215 3.98 -6.79 -0.23
CA GLU A 215 5.14 -6.00 -0.62
C GLU A 215 4.90 -4.55 -0.23
N GLY A 216 5.85 -3.91 0.47
CA GLY A 216 5.71 -2.51 0.83
C GLY A 216 4.45 -2.25 1.64
N SER A 217 4.31 -2.88 2.83
CA SER A 217 3.06 -2.88 3.59
C SER A 217 2.52 -1.45 3.81
N ILE A 218 3.40 -0.47 3.99
CA ILE A 218 2.98 0.94 4.02
C ILE A 218 2.93 1.55 2.63
N LEU A 219 3.98 1.36 1.83
CA LEU A 219 4.15 2.05 0.56
C LEU A 219 4.65 1.12 -0.54
N TYR A 220 3.85 1.02 -1.60
CA TYR A 220 4.21 0.31 -2.83
C TYR A 220 4.30 1.29 -4.00
N ILE A 221 5.44 1.32 -4.69
CA ILE A 221 5.71 2.25 -5.79
C ILE A 221 6.15 1.47 -7.03
N ASN A 222 5.27 1.42 -8.04
CA ASN A 222 5.62 0.91 -9.35
C ASN A 222 6.36 1.97 -10.18
N GLU A 223 5.70 3.10 -10.42
CA GLU A 223 6.28 4.24 -11.13
C GLU A 223 5.81 5.54 -10.47
N ILE A 224 6.71 6.51 -10.28
CA ILE A 224 6.39 7.82 -9.66
C ILE A 224 6.92 8.97 -10.50
N ASN A 225 6.17 10.08 -10.51
CA ASN A 225 6.55 11.32 -11.18
C ASN A 225 6.28 12.53 -10.27
N ASN A 226 6.54 13.74 -10.78
CA ASN A 226 6.40 15.00 -10.05
C ASN A 226 4.97 15.37 -9.63
N ASN A 227 3.94 14.65 -10.10
CA ASN A 227 2.56 14.85 -9.65
C ASN A 227 2.25 14.12 -8.34
N THR A 228 3.22 13.37 -7.80
CA THR A 228 3.07 12.62 -6.55
C THR A 228 4.24 12.98 -5.65
N ILE A 229 3.95 13.35 -4.41
CA ILE A 229 4.98 13.61 -3.38
C ILE A 229 4.50 12.93 -2.10
N ILE A 230 5.39 12.18 -1.46
CA ILE A 230 5.08 11.45 -0.23
C ILE A 230 6.12 11.85 0.82
N THR A 231 5.65 12.29 1.97
CA THR A 231 6.52 12.70 3.07
C THR A 231 6.01 12.13 4.37
N PHE A 232 6.86 11.35 5.04
CA PHE A 232 6.67 10.90 6.41
C PHE A 232 7.60 11.69 7.32
N ASN A 233 7.05 12.33 8.35
CA ASN A 233 7.82 13.10 9.33
C ASN A 233 7.53 12.57 10.74
N ASN A 234 8.58 12.36 11.54
CA ASN A 234 8.46 11.99 12.96
C ASN A 234 7.52 10.81 13.20
N SER A 235 7.47 9.85 12.27
CA SER A 235 6.53 8.73 12.31
C SER A 235 7.23 7.47 12.80
N ILE A 236 6.46 6.56 13.40
CA ILE A 236 6.96 5.33 14.00
C ILE A 236 6.41 4.14 13.23
N PHE A 237 7.29 3.24 12.81
CA PHE A 237 6.96 2.00 12.12
C PHE A 237 7.43 0.83 12.98
N LYS A 238 6.47 0.11 13.56
CA LYS A 238 6.74 -0.96 14.53
C LYS A 238 6.06 -2.25 14.13
N ASN A 239 6.79 -3.37 14.18
CA ASN A 239 6.24 -4.69 13.87
C ASN A 239 5.51 -4.73 12.52
N VAL A 240 5.95 -3.93 11.54
CA VAL A 240 5.38 -3.95 10.20
C VAL A 240 6.04 -5.10 9.44
N VAL A 241 5.21 -5.97 8.88
CA VAL A 241 5.64 -7.19 8.20
C VAL A 241 5.20 -7.14 6.76
N ALA A 242 6.13 -7.32 5.83
CA ALA A 242 5.82 -7.69 4.45
C ALA A 242 6.21 -9.15 4.21
N ILE A 243 5.34 -9.95 3.60
CA ILE A 243 5.59 -11.38 3.34
C ILE A 243 6.75 -11.54 2.35
N ASN A 244 6.82 -10.67 1.35
CA ASN A 244 7.85 -10.70 0.31
C ASN A 244 8.88 -9.59 0.54
N ARG A 245 8.74 -8.44 -0.12
CA ARG A 245 9.82 -7.44 -0.19
C ARG A 245 9.42 -6.11 0.41
N GLY A 246 10.40 -5.43 0.99
CA GLY A 246 10.26 -4.07 1.47
C GLY A 246 9.26 -3.95 2.62
N GLY A 247 9.68 -4.27 3.84
CA GLY A 247 8.77 -4.32 5.00
C GLY A 247 7.88 -3.07 5.11
N ILE A 248 8.48 -1.89 4.99
CA ILE A 248 7.77 -0.61 4.94
C ILE A 248 7.49 -0.19 3.50
N VAL A 249 8.53 -0.18 2.67
CA VAL A 249 8.47 0.36 1.31
C VAL A 249 9.04 -0.60 0.28
N TYR A 250 8.28 -0.80 -0.79
CA TYR A 250 8.70 -1.45 -2.03
C TYR A 250 8.71 -0.40 -3.16
N SER A 251 9.81 -0.31 -3.91
CA SER A 251 9.95 0.70 -4.96
C SER A 251 10.68 0.19 -6.20
N GLU A 252 10.05 0.32 -7.37
CA GLU A 252 10.70 0.07 -8.67
C GLU A 252 11.20 1.35 -9.35
N SER A 253 10.53 2.48 -9.13
CA SER A 253 10.78 3.70 -9.88
C SER A 253 12.12 4.35 -9.56
N ASN A 254 12.90 4.68 -10.59
CA ASN A 254 14.18 5.38 -10.44
C ASN A 254 14.04 6.84 -9.96
N SER A 255 12.81 7.37 -9.90
CA SER A 255 12.53 8.73 -9.42
C SER A 255 12.11 8.79 -7.95
N THR A 256 12.00 7.64 -7.27
CA THR A 256 11.47 7.56 -5.91
C THR A 256 12.27 8.41 -4.92
N ASN A 257 13.60 8.46 -5.04
CA ASN A 257 14.46 9.26 -4.18
C ASN A 257 14.17 10.78 -4.23
N LEU A 258 13.54 11.27 -5.30
CA LEU A 258 13.20 12.69 -5.47
C LEU A 258 11.86 13.07 -4.82
N TYR A 259 10.95 12.11 -4.70
CA TYR A 259 9.54 12.39 -4.39
C TYR A 259 9.04 11.69 -3.13
N VAL A 260 9.82 10.78 -2.55
CA VAL A 260 9.47 10.07 -1.31
C VAL A 260 10.54 10.32 -0.26
N SER A 261 10.12 10.78 0.92
CA SER A 261 11.01 11.07 2.04
C SER A 261 10.50 10.58 3.38
N PHE A 262 11.43 10.08 4.19
CA PHE A 262 11.26 9.69 5.59
C PHE A 262 12.19 10.55 6.45
N ASN A 263 11.60 11.54 7.11
CA ASN A 263 12.31 12.53 7.92
C ASN A 263 12.10 12.23 9.40
N ASP A 264 13.19 12.01 10.13
CA ASP A 264 13.20 11.75 11.57
C ASP A 264 12.25 10.60 11.98
N CYS A 265 12.14 9.57 11.14
CA CYS A 265 11.27 8.41 11.39
C CYS A 265 12.01 7.32 12.18
N PHE A 266 11.25 6.57 12.98
CA PHE A 266 11.75 5.47 13.79
C PHE A 266 11.22 4.13 13.29
N PHE A 267 12.11 3.14 13.17
CA PHE A 267 11.81 1.81 12.63
C PHE A 267 12.21 0.75 13.66
N ASP A 268 11.24 -0.01 14.16
CA ASP A 268 11.44 -0.99 15.24
C ASP A 268 10.83 -2.35 14.90
N ASN A 269 11.67 -3.38 14.87
CA ASN A 269 11.26 -4.77 14.65
C ASN A 269 10.37 -4.97 13.40
N ASN A 270 10.66 -4.25 12.31
CA ASN A 270 10.03 -4.48 11.02
C ASN A 270 10.67 -5.67 10.32
N TYR A 271 9.90 -6.36 9.48
CA TYR A 271 10.36 -7.58 8.82
C TYR A 271 9.87 -7.66 7.38
N SER A 272 10.75 -8.17 6.53
CA SER A 272 10.43 -8.70 5.21
C SER A 272 11.49 -9.69 4.81
N TYR A 273 11.23 -10.42 3.73
CA TYR A 273 12.18 -11.35 3.18
C TYR A 273 13.46 -10.65 2.69
N ASP A 274 13.27 -9.63 1.83
CA ASP A 274 14.33 -8.73 1.40
C ASP A 274 13.98 -7.30 1.82
N GLY A 275 14.90 -6.60 2.49
CA GLY A 275 14.77 -5.18 2.84
C GLY A 275 13.72 -4.90 3.93
N HIS A 276 14.02 -5.22 5.19
CA HIS A 276 13.10 -5.11 6.34
C HIS A 276 12.46 -3.72 6.49
N ILE A 277 13.15 -2.67 6.04
CA ILE A 277 12.62 -1.31 5.90
C ILE A 277 12.27 -1.06 4.43
N SER A 278 13.27 -1.15 3.55
CA SER A 278 13.12 -0.75 2.15
C SER A 278 13.68 -1.80 1.21
N TYR A 279 12.86 -2.19 0.23
CA TYR A 279 13.33 -2.86 -0.97
C TYR A 279 13.21 -1.92 -2.16
N SER A 280 14.30 -1.73 -2.88
CA SER A 280 14.36 -0.81 -4.02
C SER A 280 14.95 -1.54 -5.22
N TYR A 281 14.37 -1.41 -6.41
CA TYR A 281 14.87 -2.10 -7.61
C TYR A 281 16.34 -1.80 -7.89
N SER A 282 16.78 -0.58 -7.58
CA SER A 282 18.17 -0.14 -7.55
C SER A 282 18.38 0.88 -6.42
N LYS A 283 19.62 1.28 -6.14
CA LYS A 283 19.89 2.41 -5.23
C LYS A 283 19.23 3.72 -5.64
N GLN A 284 18.99 3.94 -6.94
CA GLN A 284 18.32 5.15 -7.43
C GLN A 284 16.82 5.12 -7.11
N SER A 285 16.25 3.93 -7.02
CA SER A 285 14.84 3.71 -6.66
C SER A 285 14.59 3.78 -5.16
N GLU A 286 15.61 4.01 -4.33
CA GLU A 286 15.48 4.09 -2.88
C GLU A 286 14.91 5.44 -2.44
N PRO A 287 13.88 5.48 -1.57
CA PRO A 287 13.41 6.72 -0.96
C PRO A 287 14.51 7.49 -0.24
N TYR A 288 14.30 8.79 -0.03
CA TYR A 288 15.18 9.55 0.85
C TYR A 288 14.91 9.21 2.33
N PHE A 289 15.92 8.80 3.08
CA PHE A 289 15.86 8.64 4.53
C PHE A 289 16.86 9.59 5.21
N SER A 290 16.36 10.46 6.07
CA SER A 290 17.18 11.44 6.81
C SER A 290 18.27 10.80 7.70
N ASN A 291 18.04 9.59 8.18
CA ASN A 291 18.95 8.81 9.05
C ASN A 291 19.51 7.54 8.36
N ILE A 292 19.65 7.56 7.02
CA ILE A 292 20.06 6.38 6.23
C ILE A 292 21.37 5.73 6.72
N GLU A 293 22.36 6.52 7.16
CA GLU A 293 23.66 6.02 7.62
C GLU A 293 23.55 5.17 8.90
N GLU A 294 22.55 5.42 9.73
CA GLU A 294 22.26 4.59 10.91
C GLU A 294 21.51 3.33 10.49
N LEU A 295 20.48 3.49 9.67
CA LEU A 295 19.60 2.38 9.28
C LEU A 295 20.34 1.33 8.43
N GLN A 296 21.29 1.72 7.58
CA GLN A 296 22.12 0.79 6.78
C GLN A 296 23.04 -0.09 7.62
N LYS A 297 23.24 0.21 8.91
CA LYS A 297 24.01 -0.66 9.83
C LYS A 297 23.18 -1.83 10.34
N ILE A 298 21.87 -1.80 10.15
CA ILE A 298 20.96 -2.88 10.50
C ILE A 298 20.98 -3.88 9.35
N GLU A 299 21.43 -5.10 9.62
CA GLU A 299 21.48 -6.18 8.63
C GLU A 299 20.10 -6.44 8.03
N GLY A 300 20.04 -6.53 6.70
CA GLY A 300 18.79 -6.79 5.96
C GLY A 300 17.80 -5.61 5.92
N ALA A 301 18.08 -4.46 6.56
CA ALA A 301 17.14 -3.33 6.58
C ALA A 301 16.86 -2.75 5.19
N PHE A 302 17.87 -2.73 4.33
CA PHE A 302 17.77 -2.29 2.94
C PHE A 302 18.21 -3.40 2.03
N SER A 303 17.50 -3.58 0.92
CA SER A 303 17.89 -4.51 -0.13
C SER A 303 17.60 -3.93 -1.50
N THR A 304 18.37 -4.36 -2.48
CA THR A 304 18.09 -4.13 -3.89
C THR A 304 18.08 -5.43 -4.69
N ASN A 305 17.82 -5.35 -6.00
CA ASN A 305 18.07 -6.50 -6.85
C ASN A 305 19.55 -6.91 -6.80
N PRO A 306 19.87 -8.21 -6.90
CA PRO A 306 21.25 -8.66 -6.96
C PRO A 306 22.00 -8.02 -8.13
N THR A 307 23.15 -7.41 -7.85
CA THR A 307 24.00 -6.78 -8.89
C THR A 307 25.37 -7.43 -9.01
N ASN A 308 25.78 -8.20 -8.00
CA ASN A 308 27.09 -8.84 -7.96
C ASN A 308 26.97 -10.34 -7.67
N LEU A 309 27.86 -11.11 -8.29
CA LEU A 309 28.08 -12.52 -7.99
C LEU A 309 29.38 -12.64 -7.19
N HIS A 310 29.29 -13.17 -5.97
CA HIS A 310 30.48 -13.49 -5.19
C HIS A 310 30.85 -14.96 -5.37
N TYR A 311 32.14 -15.21 -5.64
CA TYR A 311 32.67 -16.53 -5.97
C TYR A 311 33.48 -17.10 -4.80
N GLU A 312 32.97 -18.14 -4.16
CA GLU A 312 33.72 -18.89 -3.15
C GLU A 312 33.37 -20.40 -3.19
N ILE A 313 33.66 -21.09 -4.30
CA ILE A 313 33.33 -22.52 -4.58
C ILE A 313 31.81 -22.88 -4.49
N LYS A 314 31.00 -21.97 -3.94
CA LYS A 314 29.55 -21.82 -4.02
C LYS A 314 29.28 -20.39 -4.50
N CYS A 315 28.26 -20.23 -5.34
CA CYS A 315 27.82 -18.91 -5.79
C CYS A 315 26.76 -18.38 -4.84
N TYR A 316 26.88 -17.12 -4.48
CA TYR A 316 25.89 -16.40 -3.68
C TYR A 316 25.43 -15.17 -4.46
N LEU A 317 24.13 -14.89 -4.41
CA LEU A 317 23.55 -13.66 -4.91
C LEU A 317 23.68 -12.59 -3.83
N LEU A 318 24.31 -11.47 -4.18
CA LEU A 318 24.45 -10.31 -3.31
C LEU A 318 23.74 -9.09 -3.90
N ASP A 319 23.03 -8.36 -3.06
CA ASP A 319 22.43 -7.06 -3.41
C ASP A 319 23.50 -5.94 -3.50
N ASP A 320 23.07 -4.70 -3.79
CA ASP A 320 23.97 -3.55 -3.89
C ASP A 320 24.62 -3.12 -2.54
N TYR A 321 24.16 -3.68 -1.43
CA TYR A 321 24.68 -3.47 -0.08
C TYR A 321 25.63 -4.60 0.35
N GLY A 322 25.75 -5.66 -0.45
CA GLY A 322 26.53 -6.84 -0.14
C GLY A 322 25.82 -7.81 0.81
N ASN A 323 24.52 -7.65 1.03
CA ASN A 323 23.72 -8.60 1.79
C ASN A 323 23.50 -9.87 0.96
N LEU A 324 23.49 -11.02 1.63
CA LEU A 324 23.09 -12.27 1.02
C LEU A 324 21.58 -12.24 0.75
N CYS A 325 21.19 -12.40 -0.52
CA CYS A 325 19.79 -12.68 -0.83
C CYS A 325 19.52 -14.13 -0.39
N ASN A 326 18.92 -14.33 0.77
CA ASN A 326 18.42 -15.66 1.15
C ASN A 326 17.42 -16.10 0.07
N SER A 327 17.19 -17.40 -0.18
CA SER A 327 15.95 -17.86 -0.85
C SER A 327 15.25 -18.97 -0.03
N ASP A 328 15.23 -18.84 1.29
CA ASP A 328 14.62 -19.76 2.23
C ASP A 328 13.07 -19.68 2.16
N TYR A 329 12.51 -20.26 1.08
CA TYR A 329 11.08 -20.35 0.72
C TYR A 329 10.30 -21.27 1.67
N ARG A 330 10.33 -21.02 2.98
CA ARG A 330 9.67 -21.89 3.98
C ARG A 330 8.29 -21.43 4.44
N PHE A 331 7.72 -20.36 3.89
CA PHE A 331 6.36 -19.95 4.21
C PHE A 331 5.53 -19.58 2.96
N PHE A 332 4.41 -20.30 2.82
CA PHE A 332 3.32 -20.22 1.83
C PHE A 332 3.51 -20.91 0.45
N ASP A 333 2.98 -22.14 0.43
CA ASP A 333 2.99 -23.18 -0.61
C ASP A 333 1.79 -23.06 -1.59
N LEU A 334 1.40 -21.83 -1.98
CA LEU A 334 0.32 -21.64 -2.97
C LEU A 334 0.72 -20.75 -4.16
N ASP A 335 1.62 -19.78 -3.99
CA ASP A 335 2.18 -19.00 -5.10
C ASP A 335 3.39 -19.68 -5.78
N PHE A 336 3.96 -20.71 -5.14
CA PHE A 336 5.06 -21.49 -5.68
C PHE A 336 4.70 -22.25 -6.97
N LEU A 337 3.40 -22.45 -7.23
CA LEU A 337 2.91 -23.05 -8.49
C LEU A 337 2.83 -22.06 -9.65
N LEU A 338 2.84 -20.74 -9.38
CA LEU A 338 2.70 -19.69 -10.40
C LEU A 338 4.02 -18.96 -10.72
N LEU A 339 5.01 -18.99 -9.84
CA LEU A 339 6.36 -18.46 -10.09
C LEU A 339 7.27 -19.44 -10.85
N GLN A 340 6.78 -20.06 -11.93
CA GLN A 340 7.59 -20.86 -12.86
C GLN A 340 8.70 -20.07 -13.59
N ASN A 341 8.89 -18.77 -13.29
CA ASN A 341 9.73 -17.86 -14.07
C ASN A 341 10.93 -17.26 -13.33
N GLN A 342 11.28 -17.68 -12.12
CA GLN A 342 12.49 -17.15 -11.43
C GLN A 342 13.78 -17.84 -11.89
N ILE A 343 13.98 -17.96 -13.21
CA ILE A 343 15.26 -18.36 -13.79
C ILE A 343 16.04 -17.08 -14.08
N LEU A 344 17.04 -16.77 -13.26
CA LEU A 344 17.93 -15.65 -13.53
C LEU A 344 19.02 -16.11 -14.49
N TYR A 345 18.96 -15.64 -15.73
CA TYR A 345 20.00 -15.91 -16.73
C TYR A 345 21.13 -14.90 -16.63
N PHE A 346 22.37 -15.38 -16.68
CA PHE A 346 23.56 -14.53 -16.63
C PHE A 346 24.63 -15.05 -17.58
N ASN A 347 25.51 -14.15 -18.03
CA ASN A 347 26.59 -14.49 -18.94
C ASN A 347 27.93 -14.40 -18.21
N ILE A 348 28.71 -15.48 -18.24
CA ILE A 348 30.02 -15.53 -17.58
C ILE A 348 31.09 -15.16 -18.59
N ASN A 349 31.99 -14.28 -18.17
CA ASN A 349 33.18 -13.91 -18.92
C ASN A 349 34.41 -14.23 -18.06
N VAL A 350 35.46 -14.75 -18.71
CA VAL A 350 36.76 -14.99 -18.06
C VAL A 350 37.67 -13.81 -18.43
N ASN A 351 38.19 -13.09 -17.43
CA ASN A 351 39.08 -11.95 -17.71
C ASN A 351 40.48 -12.39 -18.15
N ASP A 352 40.93 -13.57 -17.72
CA ASP A 352 42.21 -14.18 -18.06
C ASP A 352 41.99 -15.26 -19.12
N THR A 353 41.74 -14.79 -20.34
CA THR A 353 41.51 -15.67 -21.50
C THR A 353 42.76 -16.45 -21.92
N TYR A 354 43.94 -16.13 -21.35
CA TYR A 354 45.18 -16.84 -21.62
C TYR A 354 45.26 -18.14 -20.81
N ASN A 355 44.89 -18.06 -19.52
CA ASN A 355 45.02 -19.19 -18.60
C ASN A 355 43.71 -19.96 -18.37
N ALA A 356 42.56 -19.41 -18.75
CA ALA A 356 41.27 -20.08 -18.59
C ALA A 356 40.34 -19.88 -19.78
N ALA A 357 39.52 -20.90 -20.04
CA ALA A 357 38.50 -20.88 -21.06
C ALA A 357 37.19 -21.46 -20.52
N ILE A 358 36.08 -20.82 -20.88
CA ILE A 358 34.75 -21.37 -20.66
C ILE A 358 34.53 -22.46 -21.72
N VAL A 359 34.26 -23.68 -21.28
CA VAL A 359 33.98 -24.82 -22.16
C VAL A 359 32.48 -24.97 -22.28
N GLY A 360 31.94 -24.63 -23.46
CA GLY A 360 30.51 -24.71 -23.76
C GLY A 360 29.87 -23.34 -23.93
N LYS A 361 28.61 -23.20 -23.49
CA LYS A 361 27.88 -21.92 -23.53
C LYS A 361 28.28 -21.08 -22.32
N SER A 362 28.54 -19.79 -22.55
CA SER A 362 28.82 -18.82 -21.49
C SER A 362 27.57 -18.35 -20.73
N LEU A 363 26.39 -18.54 -21.35
CA LEU A 363 25.10 -18.31 -20.70
C LEU A 363 24.83 -19.42 -19.68
N SER A 364 24.58 -19.00 -18.45
CA SER A 364 24.15 -19.85 -17.34
C SER A 364 22.91 -19.30 -16.66
N TYR A 365 22.45 -20.01 -15.65
CA TYR A 365 21.27 -19.61 -14.90
C TYR A 365 21.37 -20.00 -13.43
N CYS A 366 20.69 -19.24 -12.60
CA CYS A 366 20.37 -19.63 -11.23
C CYS A 366 18.92 -20.10 -11.19
N LEU A 367 18.69 -21.22 -10.51
CA LEU A 367 17.37 -21.74 -10.17
C LEU A 367 17.33 -21.86 -8.65
N ASN A 368 16.48 -21.05 -8.01
CA ASN A 368 16.47 -20.88 -6.56
C ASN A 368 17.86 -20.41 -6.06
N GLU A 369 18.41 -21.01 -4.99
CA GLU A 369 19.74 -20.72 -4.43
C GLU A 369 20.90 -21.35 -5.22
N GLU A 370 20.62 -22.16 -6.23
CA GLU A 370 21.64 -22.91 -6.94
C GLU A 370 21.90 -22.32 -8.32
N CYS A 371 23.09 -21.72 -8.48
CA CYS A 371 23.57 -21.30 -9.78
C CYS A 371 24.32 -22.45 -10.45
N VAL A 372 23.86 -22.85 -11.64
CA VAL A 372 24.61 -23.76 -12.49
C VAL A 372 25.67 -22.94 -13.19
N LEU A 373 26.94 -23.32 -13.02
CA LEU A 373 28.05 -22.70 -13.75
C LEU A 373 28.44 -23.55 -14.96
N PRO A 374 28.82 -22.94 -16.09
CA PRO A 374 29.43 -23.64 -17.20
C PRO A 374 30.83 -24.11 -16.77
N SER A 375 31.27 -25.22 -17.34
CA SER A 375 32.59 -25.76 -17.02
C SER A 375 33.69 -24.77 -17.42
N ILE A 376 34.49 -24.32 -16.46
CA ILE A 376 35.70 -23.52 -16.70
C ILE A 376 36.90 -24.47 -16.67
N LYS A 377 37.70 -24.49 -17.73
CA LYS A 377 38.97 -25.23 -17.77
C LYS A 377 40.13 -24.26 -17.75
N SER A 378 41.17 -24.56 -16.99
CA SER A 378 42.44 -23.87 -17.16
C SER A 378 43.13 -24.41 -18.41
N ASN A 379 43.61 -23.51 -19.26
CA ASN A 379 44.57 -23.84 -20.31
C ASN A 379 45.92 -24.06 -19.64
N MET A 380 46.10 -25.22 -18.99
CA MET A 380 47.47 -25.67 -18.73
C MET A 380 48.03 -26.09 -20.08
N ASN A 381 48.66 -25.14 -20.77
CA ASN A 381 49.68 -25.51 -21.74
C ASN A 381 50.74 -26.25 -20.94
N ASN A 382 50.73 -27.58 -21.03
CA ASN A 382 51.84 -28.41 -20.56
C ASN A 382 53.05 -28.04 -21.43
N GLU A 383 53.85 -27.08 -20.97
CA GLU A 383 55.25 -26.94 -21.38
C GLU A 383 56.10 -28.07 -20.79
#